data_AF-A0A2G1ZJZ0-F1
#
_entry.id   AF-A0A2G1ZJZ0-F1
#
_cell.length_a   1.000
_cell.length_b   1.000
_cell.length_c   1.000
_cell.angle_alpha   90.00
_cell.angle_beta   90.00
_cell.angle_gamma   90.00
#
_symmetry.space_group_name_H-M   'P 1'
#
loop_
_entity.id
_entity.type
_entity.pdbx_description
1 polymer ?
#
loop_
_entity_poly.entity_id
_entity_poly.type
_entity_poly.pdbx_seq_one_letter_code
_entity_poly.pdbx_strand_id
1 'polypeptide(L)'
;MKTNTFKAGLLAIVASTALMTSAVYAEDGQHDCQHHMKSERMAHHGGMRQMFKGLGLTDEQKSEIKLLIKEQKTAMKENRPSKEERTAKKAEFLSLITADSFDETKAQELMQVRQDKVKYKKLEMMKVQNKIYKLLTPEQQEQFKDNFEKGHSRKGERKGWH
;
A
#
# COMPACT_ATOMS: atom_id res chain seq x y z
N MET A 1 11.23 40.61 56.43
CA MET A 1 11.64 39.27 55.93
C MET A 1 10.44 38.34 56.08
N LYS A 2 9.86 37.88 54.97
CA LYS A 2 8.69 36.97 54.95
C LYS A 2 9.20 35.58 54.59
N THR A 3 8.98 34.59 55.46
CA THR A 3 9.34 33.19 55.22
C THR A 3 8.10 32.43 54.73
N ASN A 4 8.19 31.91 53.51
CA ASN A 4 7.24 30.96 52.95
C ASN A 4 7.69 29.54 53.27
N THR A 5 6.80 28.65 53.71
CA THR A 5 6.90 27.21 53.40
C THR A 5 5.52 26.54 53.43
N PHE A 6 4.90 26.39 52.26
CA PHE A 6 3.81 25.45 52.06
C PHE A 6 4.40 24.05 51.78
N LYS A 7 4.12 23.08 52.65
CA LYS A 7 4.35 21.66 52.42
C LYS A 7 3.04 20.93 52.71
N ALA A 8 2.23 20.69 51.68
CA ALA A 8 1.10 19.77 51.75
C ALA A 8 1.56 18.44 51.11
N GLY A 9 1.81 17.45 51.96
CA GLY A 9 2.23 16.11 51.56
C GLY A 9 1.05 15.20 51.24
N LEU A 10 1.08 14.66 50.03
CA LEU A 10 0.67 13.32 49.56
C LEU A 10 -0.41 12.55 50.36
N LEU A 11 -1.60 12.49 49.78
CA LEU A 11 -2.63 11.47 49.98
C LEU A 11 -2.38 10.32 48.99
N ALA A 12 -1.97 9.14 49.48
CA ALA A 12 -2.17 7.85 48.80
C ALA A 12 -1.68 6.69 49.68
N ILE A 13 -2.61 5.94 50.28
CA ILE A 13 -2.36 4.52 50.59
C ILE A 13 -3.52 3.74 49.98
N VAL A 14 -3.20 3.14 48.83
CA VAL A 14 -3.98 2.13 48.14
C VAL A 14 -3.87 0.84 48.95
N ALA A 15 -5.00 0.31 49.42
CA ALA A 15 -5.07 -1.02 50.00
C ALA A 15 -6.26 -1.75 49.38
N SER A 16 -5.95 -2.66 48.45
CA SER A 16 -6.59 -3.97 48.29
C SER A 16 -6.14 -4.57 46.96
N THR A 17 -5.02 -5.29 46.99
CA THR A 17 -4.68 -6.27 45.98
C THR A 17 -5.59 -7.49 46.16
N ALA A 18 -6.59 -7.62 45.30
CA ALA A 18 -7.34 -8.86 45.16
C ALA A 18 -6.44 -9.88 44.42
N LEU A 19 -5.95 -10.88 45.15
CA LEU A 19 -5.39 -12.10 44.56
C LEU A 19 -6.55 -12.99 44.13
N MET A 20 -6.80 -13.08 42.83
CA MET A 20 -7.55 -14.17 42.23
C MET A 20 -6.74 -14.75 41.08
N THR A 21 -5.97 -15.79 41.43
CA THR A 21 -5.33 -16.71 40.50
C THR A 21 -6.37 -17.63 39.88
N SER A 22 -6.69 -17.43 38.62
CA SER A 22 -7.24 -18.47 37.76
C SER A 22 -6.27 -18.69 36.60
N ALA A 23 -5.46 -19.75 36.73
CA ALA A 23 -4.71 -20.29 35.62
C ALA A 23 -5.70 -20.91 34.63
N VAL A 24 -5.89 -20.27 33.49
CA VAL A 24 -6.47 -20.91 32.31
C VAL A 24 -5.31 -21.44 31.49
N TYR A 25 -5.07 -22.74 31.61
CA TYR A 25 -4.35 -23.51 30.60
C TYR A 25 -5.24 -23.53 29.35
N ALA A 26 -4.87 -22.74 28.35
CA ALA A 26 -5.39 -22.93 27.00
C ALA A 26 -4.41 -23.82 26.25
N GLU A 27 -4.88 -25.05 26.10
CA GLU A 27 -4.42 -26.18 25.32
C GLU A 27 -3.79 -25.82 23.97
N ASP A 28 -2.74 -26.58 23.66
CA ASP A 28 -2.00 -26.64 22.41
C ASP A 28 -2.93 -27.08 21.26
N GLY A 29 -3.60 -26.09 20.65
CA GLY A 29 -4.41 -26.24 19.46
C GLY A 29 -3.65 -25.77 18.24
N GLN A 30 -2.67 -26.57 17.80
CA GLN A 30 -2.08 -26.49 16.47
C GLN A 30 -3.17 -26.68 15.41
N HIS A 31 -3.87 -25.61 15.04
CA HIS A 31 -4.66 -25.54 13.83
C HIS A 31 -3.92 -24.66 12.83
N ASP A 32 -3.12 -25.34 12.02
CA ASP A 32 -2.42 -24.81 10.86
C ASP A 32 -3.45 -24.50 9.76
N CYS A 33 -4.27 -23.48 9.98
CA CYS A 33 -5.12 -22.90 8.95
C CYS A 33 -4.27 -21.95 8.11
N GLN A 34 -3.24 -22.50 7.46
CA GLN A 34 -2.51 -21.85 6.40
C GLN A 34 -3.41 -21.79 5.16
N HIS A 35 -4.52 -21.04 5.25
CA HIS A 35 -5.20 -20.54 4.08
C HIS A 35 -4.23 -19.59 3.40
N HIS A 36 -3.52 -20.13 2.41
CA HIS A 36 -2.90 -19.38 1.35
C HIS A 36 -4.03 -18.66 0.60
N MET A 37 -4.51 -17.56 1.21
CA MET A 37 -5.16 -16.49 0.48
C MET A 37 -4.09 -15.99 -0.48
N LYS A 38 -4.02 -16.64 -1.66
CA LYS A 38 -3.66 -16.00 -2.92
C LYS A 38 -4.70 -14.91 -3.15
N SER A 39 -4.73 -13.93 -2.25
CA SER A 39 -5.13 -12.58 -2.58
C SER A 39 -4.45 -12.28 -3.91
N GLU A 40 -5.17 -11.61 -4.80
CA GLU A 40 -4.77 -11.21 -6.14
C GLU A 40 -3.55 -10.25 -6.16
N ARG A 41 -2.59 -10.42 -5.26
CA ARG A 41 -1.27 -9.78 -5.21
C ARG A 41 -0.41 -10.05 -6.44
N MET A 42 -0.82 -10.97 -7.33
CA MET A 42 -0.13 -11.17 -8.61
C MET A 42 -0.45 -10.13 -9.70
N ALA A 43 -1.44 -9.24 -9.51
CA ALA A 43 -1.72 -8.19 -10.49
C ALA A 43 -0.69 -7.03 -10.48
N HIS A 44 0.28 -7.03 -9.55
CA HIS A 44 1.15 -5.87 -9.32
C HIS A 44 2.58 -5.98 -9.86
N HIS A 45 2.97 -7.12 -10.45
CA HIS A 45 4.33 -7.30 -10.98
C HIS A 45 4.46 -7.14 -12.49
N GLY A 46 3.35 -6.94 -13.22
CA GLY A 46 3.33 -6.89 -14.68
C GLY A 46 2.96 -5.55 -15.32
N GLY A 47 2.39 -4.58 -14.58
CA GLY A 47 1.59 -3.48 -15.16
C GLY A 47 2.16 -2.80 -16.41
N MET A 48 3.35 -2.18 -16.31
CA MET A 48 3.96 -1.53 -17.48
C MET A 48 4.51 -2.52 -18.51
N ARG A 49 5.21 -3.58 -18.08
CA ARG A 49 5.86 -4.51 -19.01
C ARG A 49 4.84 -5.32 -19.83
N GLN A 50 3.68 -5.61 -19.26
CA GLN A 50 2.63 -6.34 -19.96
C GLN A 50 1.89 -5.46 -20.98
N MET A 51 1.81 -4.15 -20.76
CA MET A 51 1.15 -3.22 -21.68
C MET A 51 1.82 -3.18 -23.07
N PHE A 52 3.15 -3.36 -23.12
CA PHE A 52 3.93 -3.37 -24.37
C PHE A 52 4.29 -4.78 -24.83
N LYS A 53 3.73 -5.82 -24.20
CA LYS A 53 4.01 -7.21 -24.57
C LYS A 53 3.29 -7.55 -25.87
N GLY A 54 3.99 -8.18 -26.81
CA GLY A 54 3.40 -8.64 -28.08
C GLY A 54 3.44 -7.63 -29.23
N LEU A 55 4.02 -6.45 -29.03
CA LEU A 55 4.18 -5.41 -30.07
C LEU A 55 5.34 -5.67 -31.05
N GLY A 56 5.96 -6.86 -31.03
CA GLY A 56 7.10 -7.16 -31.90
C GLY A 56 8.26 -6.16 -31.77
N LEU A 57 8.60 -5.76 -30.53
CA LEU A 57 9.64 -4.75 -30.27
C LEU A 57 11.02 -5.21 -30.78
N THR A 58 11.79 -4.28 -31.35
CA THR A 58 13.22 -4.52 -31.68
C THR A 58 14.04 -4.66 -30.40
N ASP A 59 15.26 -5.16 -30.51
CA ASP A 59 16.12 -5.36 -29.35
C ASP A 59 16.61 -4.02 -28.77
N GLU A 60 16.79 -3.01 -29.62
CA GLU A 60 17.08 -1.63 -29.23
C GLU A 60 15.90 -1.06 -28.42
N GLN A 61 14.67 -1.15 -28.94
CA GLN A 61 13.47 -0.69 -28.24
C GLN A 61 13.31 -1.39 -26.87
N LYS A 62 13.51 -2.72 -26.81
CA LYS A 62 13.45 -3.47 -25.54
C LYS A 62 14.49 -2.98 -24.54
N SER A 63 15.70 -2.68 -25.00
CA SER A 63 16.79 -2.18 -24.16
C SER A 63 16.42 -0.82 -23.56
N GLU A 64 15.99 0.12 -24.40
CA GLU A 64 15.57 1.46 -23.97
C GLU A 64 14.38 1.42 -23.00
N ILE A 65 13.37 0.61 -23.30
CA ILE A 65 12.20 0.41 -22.42
C ILE A 65 12.64 -0.14 -21.06
N LYS A 66 13.56 -1.11 -21.05
CA LYS A 66 14.08 -1.68 -19.79
C LYS A 66 14.85 -0.64 -18.98
N LEU A 67 15.61 0.24 -19.63
CA LEU A 67 16.30 1.36 -18.98
C LEU A 67 15.31 2.34 -18.35
N LEU A 68 14.30 2.80 -19.10
CA LEU A 68 13.25 3.70 -18.60
C LEU A 68 12.49 3.10 -17.40
N ILE A 69 12.13 1.82 -17.47
CA ILE A 69 11.45 1.13 -16.36
C ILE A 69 12.39 1.00 -15.14
N LYS A 70 13.68 0.74 -15.36
CA LYS A 70 14.66 0.61 -14.28
C LYS A 70 14.90 1.95 -13.58
N GLU A 71 15.09 3.02 -14.34
CA GLU A 71 15.24 4.39 -13.83
C GLU A 71 14.03 4.78 -12.97
N GLN A 72 12.83 4.56 -13.50
CA GLN A 72 11.61 4.82 -12.75
C GLN A 72 11.52 3.98 -11.49
N LYS A 73 11.89 2.69 -11.55
CA LYS A 73 11.87 1.81 -10.37
C LYS A 73 12.84 2.30 -9.30
N THR A 74 14.00 2.83 -9.68
CA THR A 74 14.98 3.43 -8.75
C THR A 74 14.41 4.69 -8.11
N ALA A 75 13.92 5.65 -8.88
CA ALA A 75 13.30 6.88 -8.37
C ALA A 75 12.13 6.58 -7.40
N MET A 76 11.32 5.59 -7.74
CA MET A 76 10.19 5.17 -6.90
C MET A 76 10.61 4.42 -5.64
N LYS A 77 11.80 3.81 -5.64
CA LYS A 77 12.38 3.16 -4.46
C LYS A 77 12.92 4.19 -3.49
N GLU A 78 13.50 5.28 -3.98
CA GLU A 78 13.95 6.42 -3.16
C GLU A 78 12.77 7.08 -2.45
N ASN A 79 11.67 7.30 -3.17
CA ASN A 79 10.42 7.85 -2.59
C ASN A 79 9.57 6.81 -1.83
N ARG A 80 10.14 5.67 -1.47
CA ARG A 80 9.43 4.61 -0.73
C ARG A 80 9.54 4.89 0.77
N PRO A 81 8.43 4.91 1.52
CA PRO A 81 8.50 5.04 2.97
C PRO A 81 9.30 3.90 3.58
N SER A 82 9.97 4.22 4.68
CA SER A 82 10.76 3.30 5.48
C SER A 82 9.92 2.12 5.99
N LYS A 83 10.57 1.13 6.61
CA LYS A 83 9.82 0.06 7.28
C LYS A 83 8.98 0.63 8.43
N GLU A 84 9.57 1.51 9.23
CA GLU A 84 8.98 2.15 10.40
C GLU A 84 7.78 3.02 10.03
N GLU A 85 7.90 3.86 9.00
CA GLU A 85 6.77 4.69 8.54
C GLU A 85 5.60 3.83 8.04
N ARG A 86 5.90 2.67 7.44
CA ARG A 86 4.85 1.73 7.01
C ARG A 86 4.19 1.02 8.18
N THR A 87 4.93 0.67 9.23
CA THR A 87 4.37 0.05 10.43
C THR A 87 3.57 1.06 11.24
N ALA A 88 4.07 2.30 11.38
CA ALA A 88 3.35 3.39 12.05
C ALA A 88 2.00 3.67 11.36
N LYS A 89 2.00 3.85 10.02
CA LYS A 89 0.75 4.02 9.28
C LYS A 89 -0.20 2.82 9.47
N LYS A 90 0.31 1.59 9.47
CA LYS A 90 -0.56 0.41 9.72
C LYS A 90 -1.20 0.47 11.11
N ALA A 91 -0.44 0.87 12.13
CA ALA A 91 -0.94 1.03 13.49
C ALA A 91 -2.00 2.14 13.57
N GLU A 92 -1.81 3.27 12.88
CA GLU A 92 -2.82 4.34 12.80
C GLU A 92 -4.13 3.87 12.16
N PHE A 93 -4.06 3.05 11.10
CA PHE A 93 -5.27 2.46 10.52
C PHE A 93 -5.93 1.48 11.48
N LEU A 94 -5.14 0.67 12.19
CA LEU A 94 -5.67 -0.28 13.16
C LEU A 94 -6.37 0.44 14.31
N SER A 95 -5.77 1.51 14.85
CA SER A 95 -6.35 2.24 15.98
C SER A 95 -7.68 2.92 15.62
N LEU A 96 -7.86 3.39 14.39
CA LEU A 96 -9.16 3.89 13.93
C LEU A 96 -10.24 2.80 13.84
N ILE A 97 -9.85 1.58 13.47
CA ILE A 97 -10.79 0.45 13.32
C ILE A 97 -11.17 -0.13 14.68
N THR A 98 -10.23 -0.14 15.64
CA THR A 98 -10.43 -0.74 16.96
C THR A 98 -10.83 0.28 18.02
N ALA A 99 -11.07 1.54 17.66
CA ALA A 99 -11.54 2.56 18.59
C ALA A 99 -13.00 2.31 18.99
N ASP A 100 -13.36 2.62 20.24
CA ASP A 100 -14.73 2.51 20.75
C ASP A 100 -15.72 3.38 19.96
N SER A 101 -15.25 4.50 19.42
CA SER A 101 -15.98 5.38 18.51
C SER A 101 -15.15 5.69 17.27
N PHE A 102 -15.77 5.67 16.10
CA PHE A 102 -15.11 5.94 14.83
C PHE A 102 -14.85 7.44 14.63
N ASP A 103 -13.59 7.82 14.44
CA ASP A 103 -13.18 9.19 14.09
C ASP A 103 -13.13 9.34 12.56
N GLU A 104 -14.25 9.79 11.98
CA GLU A 104 -14.39 9.96 10.53
C GLU A 104 -13.41 11.00 9.97
N THR A 105 -13.20 12.12 10.67
CA THR A 105 -12.30 13.20 10.25
C THR A 105 -10.88 12.66 10.09
N LYS A 106 -10.36 11.95 11.10
CA LYS A 106 -9.02 11.36 11.05
C LYS A 106 -8.91 10.26 10.00
N ALA A 107 -9.98 9.48 9.77
CA ALA A 107 -10.01 8.50 8.69
C ALA A 107 -9.89 9.16 7.31
N GLN A 108 -10.61 10.27 7.08
CA GLN A 108 -10.54 11.04 5.84
C GLN A 108 -9.15 11.63 5.60
N GLU A 109 -8.48 12.16 6.64
CA GLU A 109 -7.10 12.65 6.54
C GLU A 109 -6.11 11.55 6.15
N LEU A 110 -6.17 10.39 6.80
CA LEU A 110 -5.31 9.25 6.44
C LEU A 110 -5.58 8.74 5.02
N MET A 111 -6.83 8.82 4.57
CA MET A 111 -7.20 8.51 3.19
C MET A 111 -6.61 9.52 2.21
N GLN A 112 -6.69 10.82 2.50
CA GLN A 112 -6.15 11.87 1.65
C GLN A 112 -4.64 11.68 1.40
N VAL A 113 -3.86 11.44 2.45
CA VAL A 113 -2.42 11.15 2.34
C VAL A 113 -2.14 9.94 1.43
N ARG A 114 -3.00 8.90 1.48
CA ARG A 114 -2.88 7.75 0.57
C ARG A 114 -3.24 8.12 -0.85
N GLN A 115 -4.30 8.89 -1.05
CA GLN A 115 -4.74 9.31 -2.38
C GLN A 115 -3.67 10.10 -3.09
N ASP A 116 -3.05 11.07 -2.43
CA ASP A 116 -2.02 11.92 -3.05
C ASP A 116 -0.79 11.12 -3.45
N LYS A 117 -0.40 10.15 -2.61
CA LYS A 117 0.64 9.19 -2.98
C LYS A 117 0.25 8.35 -4.19
N VAL A 118 -0.97 7.85 -4.26
CA VAL A 118 -1.44 7.06 -5.42
C VAL A 118 -1.48 7.92 -6.68
N LYS A 119 -1.96 9.17 -6.59
CA LYS A 119 -1.99 10.14 -7.70
C LYS A 119 -0.58 10.39 -8.23
N TYR A 120 0.37 10.73 -7.36
CA TYR A 120 1.77 10.93 -7.72
C TYR A 120 2.33 9.71 -8.46
N LYS A 121 2.17 8.51 -7.90
CA LYS A 121 2.67 7.28 -8.54
C LYS A 121 2.04 7.03 -9.91
N LYS A 122 0.73 7.23 -10.05
CA LYS A 122 0.02 7.05 -11.33
C LYS A 122 0.52 8.04 -12.37
N LEU A 123 0.70 9.31 -11.98
CA LEU A 123 1.24 10.34 -12.87
C LEU A 123 2.64 9.97 -13.37
N GLU A 124 3.52 9.55 -12.47
CA GLU A 124 4.88 9.13 -12.85
C GLU A 124 4.88 7.90 -13.76
N MET A 125 4.01 6.91 -13.51
CA MET A 125 3.86 5.77 -14.43
C MET A 125 3.36 6.21 -15.81
N MET A 126 2.40 7.13 -15.86
CA MET A 126 1.83 7.64 -17.11
C MET A 126 2.87 8.40 -17.93
N LYS A 127 3.77 9.16 -17.28
CA LYS A 127 4.92 9.79 -17.94
C LYS A 127 5.84 8.76 -18.60
N VAL A 128 6.15 7.66 -17.90
CA VAL A 128 6.99 6.60 -18.48
C VAL A 128 6.27 5.87 -19.61
N GLN A 129 4.98 5.59 -19.48
CA GLN A 129 4.19 5.01 -20.57
C GLN A 129 4.21 5.91 -21.81
N ASN A 130 4.09 7.23 -21.66
CA ASN A 130 4.22 8.16 -22.78
C ASN A 130 5.61 8.13 -23.42
N LYS A 131 6.68 8.09 -22.63
CA LYS A 131 8.05 7.96 -23.15
C LYS A 131 8.21 6.67 -23.97
N ILE A 132 7.72 5.54 -23.46
CA ILE A 132 7.79 4.25 -24.17
C ILE A 132 6.95 4.30 -25.45
N TYR A 133 5.74 4.85 -25.40
CA TYR A 133 4.86 4.96 -26.58
C TYR A 133 5.54 5.71 -27.73
N LYS A 134 6.34 6.74 -27.42
CA LYS A 134 7.10 7.51 -28.43
C LYS A 134 8.27 6.73 -29.07
N LEU A 135 8.69 5.61 -28.48
CA LEU A 135 9.72 4.73 -29.07
C LEU A 135 9.15 3.74 -30.09
N LEU A 136 7.82 3.59 -30.12
CA LEU A 136 7.12 2.64 -30.97
C LEU A 136 6.97 3.19 -32.40
N THR A 137 7.03 2.30 -33.39
CA THR A 137 6.68 2.63 -34.78
C THR A 137 5.18 2.91 -34.91
N PRO A 138 4.72 3.59 -35.98
CA PRO A 138 3.28 3.85 -36.19
C PRO A 138 2.41 2.60 -36.10
N GLU A 139 2.85 1.48 -36.67
CA GLU A 139 2.12 0.20 -36.66
C GLU A 139 2.05 -0.38 -35.24
N GLN A 140 3.15 -0.31 -34.50
CA GLN A 140 3.19 -0.76 -33.09
C GLN A 140 2.31 0.11 -32.19
N GLN A 141 2.21 1.41 -32.47
CA GLN A 141 1.35 2.33 -31.74
C GLN A 141 -0.14 2.02 -31.95
N GLU A 142 -0.53 1.66 -33.18
CA GLU A 142 -1.89 1.23 -33.48
C GLU A 142 -2.23 -0.07 -32.73
N GLN A 143 -1.35 -1.07 -32.81
CA GLN A 143 -1.52 -2.32 -32.08
C GLN A 143 -1.55 -2.10 -30.56
N PHE A 144 -0.77 -1.15 -30.05
CA PHE A 144 -0.81 -0.76 -28.64
C PHE A 144 -2.18 -0.21 -28.23
N LYS A 145 -2.79 0.67 -29.03
CA LYS A 145 -4.13 1.23 -28.74
C LYS A 145 -5.20 0.14 -28.74
N ASP A 146 -5.19 -0.73 -29.74
CA ASP A 146 -6.10 -1.87 -29.83
C ASP A 146 -5.98 -2.82 -28.62
N ASN A 147 -4.74 -3.16 -28.24
CA ASN A 147 -4.46 -3.96 -27.04
C ASN A 147 -4.94 -3.27 -25.75
N PHE A 148 -4.79 -1.95 -25.67
CA PHE A 148 -5.21 -1.16 -24.52
C PHE A 148 -6.73 -1.17 -24.37
N GLU A 149 -7.47 -0.93 -25.44
CA GLU A 149 -8.95 -0.96 -25.47
C GLU A 149 -9.48 -2.37 -25.14
N LYS A 150 -8.91 -3.42 -25.75
CA LYS A 150 -9.27 -4.83 -25.45
C LYS A 150 -8.89 -5.26 -24.03
N GLY A 151 -7.84 -4.68 -23.45
CA GLY A 151 -7.47 -4.90 -22.06
C GLY A 151 -8.51 -4.36 -21.07
N HIS A 152 -9.20 -3.27 -21.44
CA HIS A 152 -10.31 -2.72 -20.69
C HIS A 152 -11.58 -3.60 -20.79
N SER A 153 -11.90 -4.17 -21.96
CA SER A 153 -13.09 -5.00 -22.14
C SER A 153 -13.04 -6.32 -21.36
N ARG A 154 -11.91 -7.04 -21.39
CA ARG A 154 -11.74 -8.32 -20.65
C ARG A 154 -11.88 -8.19 -19.14
N LYS A 155 -11.60 -7.01 -18.58
CA LYS A 155 -11.78 -6.73 -17.14
C LYS A 155 -13.23 -6.42 -16.79
N GLY A 156 -14.02 -5.88 -17.74
CA GLY A 156 -15.46 -5.65 -17.58
C GLY A 156 -16.24 -6.96 -17.54
N GLU A 157 -15.91 -7.91 -18.39
CA GLU A 157 -16.60 -9.22 -18.47
C GLU A 157 -16.37 -10.10 -17.22
N ARG A 158 -15.20 -10.00 -16.58
CA ARG A 158 -14.90 -10.72 -15.33
C ARG A 158 -15.69 -10.23 -14.11
N LYS A 159 -16.41 -9.10 -14.21
CA LYS A 159 -17.24 -8.58 -13.11
C LYS A 159 -18.67 -9.16 -13.05
N GLY A 160 -19.02 -10.11 -13.92
CA GLY A 160 -20.32 -10.79 -13.92
C GLY A 160 -20.46 -11.98 -12.97
N TRP A 161 -19.46 -12.28 -12.13
CA TRP A 161 -19.50 -13.35 -11.13
C TRP A 161 -19.16 -12.78 -9.76
N HIS A 162 -20.14 -12.17 -9.09
CA HIS A 162 -20.21 -12.00 -7.65
C HIS A 162 -21.67 -11.84 -7.24
#